data_AF-A0A955P0U9-F1
#
_entry.id   AF-A0A955P0U9-F1
#
_cell.length_a   1.000
_cell.length_b   1.000
_cell.length_c   1.000
_cell.angle_alpha   90.00
_cell.angle_beta   90.00
_cell.angle_gamma   90.00
#
_symmetry.space_group_name_H-M   'P 1'
#
loop_
_entity.id
_entity.type
_entity.pdbx_description
1 polymer ?
#
loop_
_entity_poly.entity_id
_entity_poly.type
_entity_poly.pdbx_seq_one_letter_code
_entity_poly.pdbx_strand_id
1 'polypeptide(L)'
;MLKNTRLSFILCWISLFYCQVSTSSPPTPVDLFQFAIYWTQTDVPLGTDTEDFTPPDLLCLLSGDCETGPGGIWFIDNSRPTNGDGTLANPFNSFAPVNAPDGTGDADAPGDLLYVLQGNAPYTVRVELEANQQLVGQGVDLVVNNQTLVEGSPEQIPTLNNIGSGTDVVTLANDCQVRGITIDLDGEDGISGVSVVGAVVQDVTITRSGGDPAGIFFMDTPSGTFEIRRVSIAGTGRGIEIRDCEGVFAIQDSMVSDPTDPALQVRGGSANIVVSGETRLQRDGPVVSFTSHSGDATFGETVEIVGSSLSFSGANGRYLFHSDIQFTGTRAGVSVRSNSTGDIHFDRFKAIQMPGSLFPQGMVSVQGGSANLTFDTIDLTQNSGAPLFQIDFDHLGSVTVASSSESIIRSTTGTGMQFDGANGFYRFLCPVDLQGGDSGIDIKGSSGQFTFADVAIDNPSGGNGVDISGSQTAGEIVDVTFENLDIATQGGTGFRVREAGFL
;
A
#
# COMPACT_ATOMS: atom_id res chain seq x y z
N MET A 1 -1.91 29.92 -37.84
CA MET A 1 -0.99 29.37 -38.86
C MET A 1 -0.62 27.96 -38.44
N LEU A 2 -0.87 26.99 -39.33
CA LEU A 2 -0.49 25.57 -39.31
C LEU A 2 -1.02 24.69 -38.16
N LYS A 3 -2.15 24.00 -38.42
CA LYS A 3 -2.44 22.58 -38.10
C LYS A 3 -3.91 22.28 -38.47
N ASN A 4 -4.15 21.70 -39.66
CA ASN A 4 -5.28 20.82 -40.00
C ASN A 4 -5.41 20.64 -41.51
N THR A 5 -4.63 19.72 -42.10
CA THR A 5 -4.71 19.38 -43.54
C THR A 5 -4.89 17.88 -43.81
N ARG A 6 -5.26 17.07 -42.81
CA ARG A 6 -5.55 15.64 -43.04
C ARG A 6 -7.02 15.25 -42.97
N LEU A 7 -7.92 16.12 -42.47
CA LEU A 7 -9.36 15.82 -42.40
C LEU A 7 -10.15 16.25 -43.66
N SER A 8 -9.59 17.10 -44.50
CA SER A 8 -10.29 17.63 -45.70
C SER A 8 -10.21 16.73 -46.93
N PHE A 9 -9.35 15.70 -46.94
CA PHE A 9 -9.27 14.75 -48.05
C PHE A 9 -10.32 13.64 -47.99
N ILE A 10 -10.80 13.29 -46.78
CA ILE A 10 -11.76 12.20 -46.58
C ILE A 10 -13.20 12.67 -46.86
N LEU A 11 -13.53 13.93 -46.54
CA LEU A 11 -14.86 14.50 -46.84
C LEU A 11 -15.04 14.92 -48.32
N CYS A 12 -13.95 15.16 -49.07
CA CYS A 12 -14.03 15.50 -50.50
C CYS A 12 -14.33 14.27 -51.38
N TRP A 13 -13.97 13.06 -50.91
CA TRP A 13 -14.24 11.82 -51.63
C TRP A 13 -15.67 11.30 -51.48
N ILE A 14 -16.33 11.58 -50.36
CA ILE A 14 -17.70 11.11 -50.09
C ILE A 14 -18.74 11.94 -50.88
N SER A 15 -18.45 13.20 -51.22
CA SER A 15 -19.38 14.04 -52.00
C SER A 15 -19.32 13.83 -53.51
N LEU A 16 -18.25 13.23 -54.06
CA LEU A 16 -18.16 12.97 -55.50
C LEU A 16 -18.88 11.67 -55.92
N PHE A 17 -19.15 10.76 -55.00
CA PHE A 17 -19.81 9.48 -55.30
C PHE A 17 -21.34 9.52 -55.26
N TYR A 18 -21.95 10.60 -54.77
CA TYR A 18 -23.41 10.74 -54.73
C TYR A 18 -24.04 11.24 -56.05
N CYS A 19 -23.23 11.44 -57.11
CA CYS A 19 -23.69 12.08 -58.36
C CYS A 19 -23.80 11.16 -59.59
N GLN A 20 -23.57 9.83 -59.49
CA GLN A 20 -23.61 8.98 -60.71
C GLN A 20 -24.25 7.59 -60.62
N VAL A 21 -25.06 7.27 -59.60
CA VAL A 21 -25.86 6.03 -59.64
C VAL A 21 -27.33 6.36 -59.45
N SER A 22 -28.03 6.62 -60.56
CA SER A 22 -29.49 6.56 -60.61
C SER A 22 -29.92 5.14 -60.99
N THR A 23 -30.13 4.28 -60.00
CA THR A 23 -30.99 3.09 -60.15
C THR A 23 -31.85 2.92 -58.91
N SER A 24 -33.06 2.42 -59.13
CA SER A 24 -34.29 2.67 -58.37
C SER A 24 -34.55 1.76 -57.16
N SER A 25 -33.62 1.67 -56.19
CA SER A 25 -33.93 1.10 -54.85
C SER A 25 -32.84 1.40 -53.82
N PRO A 26 -33.19 1.68 -52.54
CA PRO A 26 -32.21 1.92 -51.48
C PRO A 26 -31.47 0.62 -51.09
N PRO A 27 -30.13 0.62 -50.93
CA PRO A 27 -29.40 -0.56 -50.48
C PRO A 27 -29.66 -0.83 -48.99
N THR A 28 -29.67 -2.11 -48.60
CA THR A 28 -29.78 -2.52 -47.19
C THR A 28 -28.40 -2.44 -46.50
N PRO A 29 -28.34 -2.33 -45.16
CA PRO A 29 -27.09 -2.10 -44.42
C PRO A 29 -26.00 -3.18 -44.57
N VAL A 30 -26.34 -4.34 -45.14
CA VAL A 30 -25.41 -5.48 -45.31
C VAL A 30 -24.51 -5.29 -46.56
N ASP A 31 -24.95 -4.52 -47.56
CA ASP A 31 -24.20 -4.33 -48.81
C ASP A 31 -23.03 -3.33 -48.70
N LEU A 32 -23.00 -2.50 -47.66
CA LEU A 32 -21.94 -1.51 -47.45
C LEU A 32 -20.68 -2.09 -46.80
N PHE A 33 -20.79 -3.23 -46.09
CA PHE A 33 -19.64 -3.87 -45.44
C PHE A 33 -18.88 -4.81 -46.40
N GLN A 34 -19.56 -5.34 -47.42
CA GLN A 34 -18.95 -6.29 -48.35
C GLN A 34 -18.27 -5.61 -49.55
N PHE A 35 -18.52 -4.32 -49.78
CA PHE A 35 -17.95 -3.55 -50.90
C PHE A 35 -16.59 -2.89 -50.59
N ALA A 36 -16.19 -2.77 -49.32
CA ALA A 36 -14.91 -2.16 -48.95
C ALA A 36 -13.70 -3.11 -49.09
N ILE A 37 -13.93 -4.42 -49.27
CA ILE A 37 -12.85 -5.42 -49.31
C ILE A 37 -12.50 -5.88 -50.74
N TYR A 38 -13.29 -5.51 -51.76
CA TYR A 38 -13.12 -6.04 -53.12
C TYR A 38 -12.58 -5.06 -54.18
N TRP A 39 -12.04 -3.89 -53.80
CA TRP A 39 -11.54 -2.92 -54.79
C TRP A 39 -10.19 -2.27 -54.43
N THR A 40 -9.14 -3.10 -54.41
CA THR A 40 -7.74 -2.65 -54.65
C THR A 40 -7.01 -3.51 -55.69
N GLN A 41 -7.73 -4.22 -56.57
CA GLN A 41 -7.14 -4.87 -57.75
C GLN A 41 -7.54 -4.12 -59.02
N THR A 42 -6.69 -3.17 -59.44
CA THR A 42 -6.61 -2.75 -60.85
C THR A 42 -5.15 -2.77 -61.28
N ASP A 43 -4.82 -3.82 -62.03
CA ASP A 43 -3.79 -3.95 -63.07
C ASP A 43 -2.52 -3.07 -62.96
N VAL A 44 -1.51 -3.59 -62.25
CA VAL A 44 -0.09 -3.28 -62.52
C VAL A 44 0.63 -4.60 -62.86
N PRO A 45 1.36 -4.71 -64.00
CA PRO A 45 2.03 -5.94 -64.38
C PRO A 45 3.24 -6.24 -63.48
N LEU A 46 3.12 -7.33 -62.72
CA LEU A 46 4.15 -8.25 -62.21
C LEU A 46 5.62 -7.78 -62.23
N GLY A 47 6.04 -7.21 -61.11
CA GLY A 47 7.40 -7.35 -60.58
C GLY A 47 7.30 -8.13 -59.26
N THR A 48 7.99 -9.27 -59.18
CA THR A 48 7.95 -10.23 -58.07
C THR A 48 8.50 -9.65 -56.78
N ASP A 49 7.62 -9.16 -55.91
CA ASP A 49 7.65 -9.30 -54.45
C ASP A 49 6.37 -8.69 -53.89
N THR A 50 5.28 -9.47 -53.97
CA THR A 50 4.09 -9.25 -53.16
C THR A 50 4.23 -10.13 -51.93
N GLU A 51 4.87 -9.61 -50.89
CA GLU A 51 4.50 -10.03 -49.55
C GLU A 51 3.09 -9.50 -49.30
N ASP A 52 2.13 -10.43 -49.31
CA ASP A 52 0.75 -10.21 -48.93
C ASP A 52 0.71 -9.68 -47.48
N PHE A 53 0.59 -8.37 -47.33
CA PHE A 53 0.07 -7.75 -46.11
C PHE A 53 -1.47 -7.66 -46.22
N THR A 54 -2.15 -8.80 -46.27
CA THR A 54 -3.48 -8.85 -45.65
C THR A 54 -3.21 -8.81 -44.15
N PRO A 55 -3.85 -7.96 -43.33
CA PRO A 55 -3.62 -7.98 -41.88
C PRO A 55 -4.17 -9.32 -41.35
N PRO A 56 -3.34 -10.35 -41.12
CA PRO A 56 -3.84 -11.67 -40.80
C PRO A 56 -4.41 -11.69 -39.37
N ASP A 57 -4.01 -10.71 -38.57
CA ASP A 57 -4.18 -10.77 -37.12
C ASP A 57 -5.60 -10.43 -36.66
N LEU A 58 -6.35 -9.56 -37.35
CA LEU A 58 -7.69 -9.19 -36.87
C LEU A 58 -8.74 -10.27 -37.13
N LEU A 59 -8.65 -10.96 -38.28
CA LEU A 59 -9.63 -11.98 -38.64
C LEU A 59 -9.36 -13.30 -37.88
N CYS A 60 -8.10 -13.60 -37.60
CA CYS A 60 -7.70 -14.75 -36.77
C CYS A 60 -8.15 -14.58 -35.31
N LEU A 61 -8.13 -13.36 -34.78
CA LEU A 61 -8.57 -13.04 -33.41
C LEU A 61 -10.09 -13.19 -33.22
N LEU A 62 -10.87 -12.97 -34.29
CA LEU A 62 -12.34 -13.04 -34.25
C LEU A 62 -12.88 -14.44 -34.56
N SER A 63 -12.11 -15.29 -35.24
CA SER A 63 -12.58 -16.62 -35.67
C SER A 63 -12.23 -17.76 -34.71
N GLY A 64 -11.38 -17.55 -33.71
CA GLY A 64 -11.02 -18.56 -32.70
C GLY A 64 -10.13 -19.71 -33.22
N ASP A 65 -9.67 -19.64 -34.48
CA ASP A 65 -8.95 -20.72 -35.17
C ASP A 65 -7.44 -20.44 -35.33
N CYS A 66 -6.91 -19.38 -34.72
CA CYS A 66 -5.46 -19.21 -34.66
C CYS A 66 -4.87 -20.19 -33.66
N GLU A 67 -3.88 -20.99 -34.07
CA GLU A 67 -2.84 -21.42 -33.14
C GLU A 67 -2.18 -20.14 -32.63
N THR A 68 -2.72 -19.60 -31.55
CA THR A 68 -2.20 -18.41 -30.92
C THR A 68 -0.77 -18.72 -30.54
N GLY A 69 0.16 -17.84 -30.92
CA GLY A 69 1.41 -17.74 -30.17
C GLY A 69 1.13 -17.57 -28.67
N PRO A 70 2.15 -17.52 -27.81
CA PRO A 70 1.94 -17.42 -26.36
C PRO A 70 0.95 -16.29 -26.02
N GLY A 71 -0.22 -16.65 -25.49
CA GLY A 71 -1.31 -15.76 -25.06
C GLY A 71 -2.65 -15.89 -25.82
N GLY A 72 -3.44 -16.93 -25.53
CA GLY A 72 -4.87 -17.01 -25.89
C GLY A 72 -5.74 -16.05 -25.06
N ILE A 73 -6.99 -15.82 -25.50
CA ILE A 73 -7.99 -15.03 -24.76
C ILE A 73 -9.23 -15.89 -24.50
N TRP A 74 -9.57 -16.04 -23.23
CA TRP A 74 -10.72 -16.84 -22.78
C TRP A 74 -11.78 -15.94 -22.14
N PHE A 75 -13.01 -16.03 -22.61
CA PHE A 75 -14.14 -15.25 -22.10
C PHE A 75 -14.99 -16.09 -21.13
N ILE A 76 -15.27 -15.55 -19.96
CA ILE A 76 -16.05 -16.20 -18.89
C ILE A 76 -17.30 -15.35 -18.57
N ASP A 77 -18.48 -15.96 -18.59
CA ASP A 77 -19.79 -15.31 -18.36
C ASP A 77 -20.78 -16.27 -17.69
N ASN A 78 -20.94 -16.18 -16.35
CA ASN A 78 -21.85 -17.06 -15.61
C ASN A 78 -23.35 -16.76 -15.86
N SER A 79 -23.69 -15.75 -16.66
CA SER A 79 -25.08 -15.54 -17.09
C SER A 79 -25.50 -16.56 -18.16
N ARG A 80 -24.55 -17.28 -18.78
CA ARG A 80 -24.83 -18.28 -19.81
C ARG A 80 -25.39 -19.58 -19.23
N PRO A 81 -26.48 -20.12 -19.79
CA PRO A 81 -27.11 -21.33 -19.27
C PRO A 81 -26.30 -22.61 -19.58
N THR A 82 -25.43 -22.57 -20.59
CA THR A 82 -24.61 -23.70 -21.03
C THR A 82 -23.18 -23.24 -21.24
N ASN A 83 -22.22 -24.13 -20.97
CA ASN A 83 -20.82 -23.85 -21.22
C ASN A 83 -20.56 -23.69 -22.72
N GLY A 84 -19.91 -22.58 -23.10
CA GLY A 84 -19.43 -22.35 -24.46
C GLY A 84 -18.04 -22.94 -24.72
N ASP A 85 -17.36 -22.39 -25.73
CA ASP A 85 -16.00 -22.76 -26.14
C ASP A 85 -14.93 -21.74 -25.67
N GLY A 86 -15.34 -20.73 -24.90
CA GLY A 86 -14.45 -19.72 -24.35
C GLY A 86 -14.18 -18.55 -25.30
N THR A 87 -14.76 -18.55 -26.50
CA THR A 87 -14.72 -17.39 -27.41
C THR A 87 -15.65 -16.27 -26.95
N LEU A 88 -15.47 -15.05 -27.47
CA LEU A 88 -16.37 -13.92 -27.17
C LEU A 88 -17.84 -14.21 -27.53
N ALA A 89 -18.07 -14.98 -28.60
CA ALA A 89 -19.43 -15.33 -29.05
C ALA A 89 -20.05 -16.43 -28.19
N ASN A 90 -19.25 -17.39 -27.70
CA ASN A 90 -19.68 -18.50 -26.85
C ASN A 90 -18.76 -18.60 -25.61
N PRO A 91 -18.87 -17.68 -24.65
CA PRO A 91 -18.00 -17.70 -23.47
C PRO A 91 -18.23 -18.95 -22.62
N PHE A 92 -17.23 -19.34 -21.84
CA PHE A 92 -17.42 -20.33 -20.79
C PHE A 92 -18.43 -19.80 -19.76
N ASN A 93 -19.24 -20.69 -19.18
CA ASN A 93 -20.24 -20.27 -18.18
C ASN A 93 -19.75 -20.40 -16.73
N SER A 94 -18.49 -20.78 -16.55
CA SER A 94 -17.79 -20.90 -15.27
C SER A 94 -16.28 -20.93 -15.52
N PHE A 95 -15.47 -20.88 -14.47
CA PHE A 95 -14.02 -21.02 -14.55
C PHE A 95 -13.55 -22.48 -14.71
N ALA A 96 -14.42 -23.48 -14.54
CA ALA A 96 -14.00 -24.89 -14.56
C ALA A 96 -13.18 -25.32 -15.79
N PRO A 97 -13.40 -24.77 -17.01
CA PRO A 97 -12.56 -25.08 -18.17
C PRO A 97 -11.18 -24.43 -18.18
N VAL A 98 -10.92 -23.42 -17.35
CA VAL A 98 -9.70 -22.56 -17.37
C VAL A 98 -9.05 -22.44 -15.99
N ASN A 99 -9.28 -23.44 -15.13
CA ASN A 99 -8.87 -23.38 -13.73
C ASN A 99 -8.78 -24.79 -13.15
N ALA A 100 -7.92 -25.61 -13.74
CA ALA A 100 -7.55 -26.89 -13.21
C ALA A 100 -6.44 -26.73 -12.16
N PRO A 101 -6.37 -27.61 -11.15
CA PRO A 101 -5.28 -27.60 -10.18
C PRO A 101 -3.91 -27.65 -10.88
N ASP A 102 -3.01 -26.75 -10.46
CA ASP A 102 -1.66 -26.59 -11.01
C ASP A 102 -1.62 -26.33 -12.53
N GLY A 103 -2.73 -25.88 -13.14
CA GLY A 103 -2.78 -25.61 -14.58
C GLY A 103 -2.78 -26.86 -15.46
N THR A 104 -3.17 -28.01 -14.89
CA THR A 104 -3.09 -29.29 -15.62
C THR A 104 -4.43 -29.73 -16.18
N GLY A 105 -4.58 -29.64 -17.50
CA GLY A 105 -5.71 -30.23 -18.24
C GLY A 105 -6.93 -29.32 -18.38
N ASP A 106 -6.76 -28.04 -18.14
CA ASP A 106 -7.62 -26.93 -18.56
C ASP A 106 -7.28 -26.46 -19.99
N ALA A 107 -8.05 -25.47 -20.44
CA ALA A 107 -7.98 -24.93 -21.80
C ALA A 107 -6.93 -23.81 -21.96
N ASP A 108 -6.62 -23.09 -20.89
CA ASP A 108 -5.64 -22.02 -20.88
C ASP A 108 -4.21 -22.52 -20.65
N ALA A 109 -3.26 -21.61 -20.82
CA ALA A 109 -1.83 -21.85 -20.68
C ALA A 109 -1.10 -20.60 -20.13
N PRO A 110 0.20 -20.70 -19.81
CA PRO A 110 0.94 -19.56 -19.28
C PRO A 110 0.99 -18.42 -20.30
N GLY A 111 0.69 -17.20 -19.86
CA GLY A 111 0.62 -16.01 -20.72
C GLY A 111 -0.77 -15.68 -21.27
N ASP A 112 -1.76 -16.55 -21.07
CA ASP A 112 -3.13 -16.33 -21.52
C ASP A 112 -3.85 -15.21 -20.74
N LEU A 113 -4.90 -14.66 -21.35
CA LEU A 113 -5.79 -13.68 -20.74
C LEU A 113 -7.16 -14.30 -20.46
N LEU A 114 -7.58 -14.26 -19.20
CA LEU A 114 -8.92 -14.62 -18.74
C LEU A 114 -9.76 -13.34 -18.60
N TYR A 115 -10.71 -13.12 -19.52
CA TYR A 115 -11.62 -11.97 -19.51
C TYR A 115 -12.97 -12.34 -18.90
N VAL A 116 -13.28 -11.77 -17.75
CA VAL A 116 -14.47 -12.10 -16.94
C VAL A 116 -15.55 -11.04 -17.17
N LEU A 117 -16.64 -11.46 -17.82
CA LEU A 117 -17.82 -10.63 -18.04
C LEU A 117 -18.64 -10.50 -16.75
N GLN A 118 -19.38 -9.40 -16.62
CA GLN A 118 -20.34 -9.24 -15.54
C GLN A 118 -21.36 -10.36 -15.59
N GLY A 119 -21.43 -11.10 -14.49
CA GLY A 119 -22.37 -12.19 -14.30
C GLY A 119 -23.77 -11.77 -13.87
N ASN A 120 -24.66 -12.75 -13.71
CA ASN A 120 -25.96 -12.56 -13.03
C ASN A 120 -25.87 -12.74 -11.50
N ALA A 121 -24.74 -13.24 -11.01
CA ALA A 121 -24.40 -13.46 -9.60
C ALA A 121 -22.86 -13.45 -9.44
N PRO A 122 -22.34 -13.37 -8.20
CA PRO A 122 -20.92 -13.59 -7.95
C PRO A 122 -20.42 -14.94 -8.47
N TYR A 123 -19.18 -14.97 -8.94
CA TYR A 123 -18.48 -16.19 -9.34
C TYR A 123 -17.88 -16.86 -8.11
N THR A 124 -18.55 -17.91 -7.63
CA THR A 124 -18.00 -18.71 -6.53
C THR A 124 -16.89 -19.60 -7.06
N VAL A 125 -15.65 -19.16 -6.88
CA VAL A 125 -14.47 -19.74 -7.52
C VAL A 125 -13.20 -19.50 -6.69
N ARG A 126 -12.21 -20.37 -6.87
CA ARG A 126 -10.80 -20.09 -6.64
C ARG A 126 -10.13 -19.97 -8.01
N VAL A 127 -9.40 -18.90 -8.29
CA VAL A 127 -8.64 -18.73 -9.53
C VAL A 127 -7.15 -18.94 -9.23
N GLU A 128 -6.54 -19.95 -9.83
CA GLU A 128 -5.09 -20.19 -9.78
C GLU A 128 -4.49 -19.72 -11.09
N LEU A 129 -3.79 -18.58 -11.08
CA LEU A 129 -3.14 -18.06 -12.28
C LEU A 129 -1.79 -18.72 -12.51
N GLU A 130 -1.51 -19.03 -13.76
CA GLU A 130 -0.22 -19.51 -14.23
C GLU A 130 0.69 -18.34 -14.63
N ALA A 131 1.98 -18.64 -14.83
CA ALA A 131 2.97 -17.60 -15.08
C ALA A 131 2.61 -16.70 -16.28
N ASN A 132 2.74 -15.39 -16.12
CA ASN A 132 2.42 -14.35 -17.10
C ASN A 132 0.93 -14.23 -17.48
N GLN A 133 0.02 -14.96 -16.82
CA GLN A 133 -1.41 -14.84 -17.12
C GLN A 133 -2.00 -13.53 -16.64
N GLN A 134 -3.13 -13.16 -17.24
CA GLN A 134 -3.86 -11.95 -16.91
C GLN A 134 -5.32 -12.29 -16.58
N LEU A 135 -5.79 -11.90 -15.40
CA LEU A 135 -7.20 -11.92 -15.02
C LEU A 135 -7.78 -10.52 -15.14
N VAL A 136 -8.68 -10.32 -16.08
CA VAL A 136 -9.24 -9.01 -16.43
C VAL A 136 -10.76 -9.06 -16.33
N GLY A 137 -11.36 -8.26 -15.46
CA GLY A 137 -12.81 -8.11 -15.41
C GLY A 137 -13.34 -7.05 -16.37
N GLN A 138 -14.62 -7.15 -16.73
CA GLN A 138 -15.34 -6.20 -17.58
C GLN A 138 -15.45 -4.77 -17.00
N GLY A 139 -14.95 -4.54 -15.78
CA GLY A 139 -14.73 -3.21 -15.23
C GLY A 139 -13.77 -2.32 -16.03
N VAL A 140 -12.93 -2.93 -16.86
CA VAL A 140 -11.87 -2.26 -17.63
C VAL A 140 -11.85 -2.73 -19.08
N ASP A 141 -11.41 -1.86 -19.99
CA ASP A 141 -11.30 -2.19 -21.40
C ASP A 141 -10.41 -3.42 -21.64
N LEU A 142 -10.89 -4.35 -22.47
CA LEU A 142 -10.04 -5.37 -23.06
C LEU A 142 -9.33 -4.79 -24.28
N VAL A 143 -8.05 -4.43 -24.11
CA VAL A 143 -7.22 -3.88 -25.19
C VAL A 143 -6.18 -4.90 -25.62
N VAL A 144 -6.17 -5.22 -26.91
CA VAL A 144 -5.22 -6.14 -27.53
C VAL A 144 -4.60 -5.45 -28.74
N ASN A 145 -3.27 -5.38 -28.82
CA ASN A 145 -2.55 -4.71 -29.92
C ASN A 145 -3.04 -3.27 -30.19
N ASN A 146 -3.28 -2.50 -29.12
CA ASN A 146 -3.82 -1.13 -29.15
C ASN A 146 -5.24 -1.02 -29.75
N GLN A 147 -6.00 -2.12 -29.83
CA GLN A 147 -7.41 -2.11 -30.19
C GLN A 147 -8.26 -2.57 -29.02
N THR A 148 -9.27 -1.78 -28.67
CA THR A 148 -10.29 -2.17 -27.70
C THR A 148 -11.22 -3.20 -28.36
N LEU A 149 -11.18 -4.44 -27.86
CA LEU A 149 -12.06 -5.53 -28.31
C LEU A 149 -13.40 -5.52 -27.56
N VAL A 150 -13.34 -5.23 -26.27
CA VAL A 150 -14.51 -5.07 -25.39
C VAL A 150 -14.33 -3.78 -24.60
N GLU A 151 -15.27 -2.86 -24.72
CA GLU A 151 -15.32 -1.66 -23.88
C GLU A 151 -15.71 -2.08 -22.46
N GLY A 152 -14.92 -1.65 -21.48
CA GLY A 152 -15.20 -1.85 -20.07
C GLY A 152 -16.18 -0.82 -19.53
N SER A 153 -16.86 -1.16 -18.44
CA SER A 153 -17.68 -0.20 -17.69
C SER A 153 -17.50 -0.41 -16.17
N PRO A 154 -17.32 0.67 -15.38
CA PRO A 154 -17.34 0.59 -13.92
C PRO A 154 -18.65 0.01 -13.33
N GLU A 155 -19.75 0.00 -14.08
CA GLU A 155 -21.01 -0.64 -13.65
C GLU A 155 -21.02 -2.15 -13.89
N GLN A 156 -20.04 -2.66 -14.64
CA GLN A 156 -19.96 -4.05 -15.10
C GLN A 156 -18.77 -4.81 -14.49
N ILE A 157 -18.33 -4.42 -13.30
CA ILE A 157 -17.26 -5.12 -12.58
C ILE A 157 -17.77 -6.50 -12.10
N PRO A 158 -17.18 -7.62 -12.53
CA PRO A 158 -17.54 -8.94 -12.02
C PRO A 158 -17.08 -9.09 -10.56
N THR A 159 -17.86 -9.82 -9.77
CA THR A 159 -17.51 -10.18 -8.39
C THR A 159 -17.06 -11.63 -8.32
N LEU A 160 -15.87 -11.89 -7.77
CA LEU A 160 -15.40 -13.21 -7.39
C LEU A 160 -15.62 -13.40 -5.89
N ASN A 161 -16.04 -14.59 -5.47
CA ASN A 161 -16.14 -14.96 -4.07
C ASN A 161 -15.62 -16.37 -3.84
N ASN A 162 -15.20 -16.65 -2.62
CA ASN A 162 -14.56 -17.92 -2.29
C ASN A 162 -15.54 -19.11 -2.23
N ILE A 163 -15.06 -20.32 -2.57
CA ILE A 163 -15.75 -21.59 -2.33
C ILE A 163 -15.31 -22.15 -0.96
N GLY A 164 -15.79 -21.55 0.13
CA GLY A 164 -15.56 -22.06 1.48
C GLY A 164 -14.21 -21.71 2.11
N SER A 165 -13.92 -22.28 3.27
CA SER A 165 -12.70 -22.01 4.06
C SER A 165 -11.47 -22.74 3.50
N GLY A 166 -10.28 -22.14 3.60
CA GLY A 166 -8.99 -22.81 3.37
C GLY A 166 -8.31 -22.57 2.01
N THR A 167 -8.88 -21.73 1.13
CA THR A 167 -8.28 -21.35 -0.14
C THR A 167 -8.43 -19.86 -0.43
N ASP A 168 -7.43 -19.23 -1.01
CA ASP A 168 -7.51 -17.82 -1.46
C ASP A 168 -8.42 -17.69 -2.69
N VAL A 169 -8.98 -16.50 -2.94
CA VAL A 169 -9.82 -16.30 -4.14
C VAL A 169 -8.99 -16.25 -5.41
N VAL A 170 -7.86 -15.56 -5.39
CA VAL A 170 -6.89 -15.55 -6.50
C VAL A 170 -5.51 -15.93 -5.98
N THR A 171 -4.93 -17.00 -6.50
CA THR A 171 -3.53 -17.37 -6.27
C THR A 171 -2.70 -16.96 -7.49
N LEU A 172 -1.62 -16.22 -7.27
CA LEU A 172 -0.74 -15.71 -8.31
C LEU A 172 0.46 -16.64 -8.53
N ALA A 173 0.85 -16.82 -9.78
CA ALA A 173 2.18 -17.25 -10.19
C ALA A 173 3.04 -16.02 -10.62
N ASN A 174 4.24 -16.28 -11.17
CA ASN A 174 5.16 -15.24 -11.62
C ASN A 174 4.55 -14.33 -12.68
N ASP A 175 4.81 -13.03 -12.56
CA ASP A 175 4.49 -12.00 -13.56
C ASP A 175 3.00 -11.94 -13.95
N CYS A 176 2.11 -12.39 -13.06
CA CYS A 176 0.66 -12.35 -13.28
C CYS A 176 0.10 -10.93 -13.18
N GLN A 177 -1.06 -10.70 -13.81
CA GLN A 177 -1.82 -9.46 -13.66
C GLN A 177 -3.26 -9.73 -13.24
N VAL A 178 -3.79 -8.93 -12.33
CA VAL A 178 -5.20 -8.96 -11.91
C VAL A 178 -5.76 -7.56 -12.00
N ARG A 179 -6.89 -7.39 -12.71
CA ARG A 179 -7.52 -6.07 -12.85
C ARG A 179 -9.02 -6.06 -13.03
N GLY A 180 -9.65 -4.97 -12.58
CA GLY A 180 -11.05 -4.66 -12.88
C GLY A 180 -12.05 -5.67 -12.33
N ILE A 181 -11.75 -6.26 -11.17
CA ILE A 181 -12.60 -7.23 -10.47
C ILE A 181 -12.93 -6.75 -9.07
N THR A 182 -14.07 -7.21 -8.54
CA THR A 182 -14.38 -7.15 -7.11
C THR A 182 -14.17 -8.52 -6.50
N ILE A 183 -13.57 -8.59 -5.31
CA ILE A 183 -13.41 -9.80 -4.52
C ILE A 183 -14.22 -9.63 -3.24
N ASP A 184 -15.16 -10.53 -3.00
CA ASP A 184 -15.95 -10.56 -1.77
C ASP A 184 -15.53 -11.77 -0.91
N LEU A 185 -14.96 -11.48 0.27
CA LEU A 185 -14.30 -12.47 1.12
C LEU A 185 -15.07 -12.79 2.39
N ASP A 186 -15.21 -14.08 2.64
CA ASP A 186 -15.73 -14.68 3.87
C ASP A 186 -14.80 -15.81 4.36
N GLY A 187 -13.50 -15.53 4.55
CA GLY A 187 -12.61 -16.53 5.18
C GLY A 187 -11.11 -16.34 5.00
N GLU A 188 -10.62 -16.37 3.77
CA GLU A 188 -9.19 -16.47 3.39
C GLU A 188 -8.70 -15.24 2.62
N ASP A 189 -7.46 -15.29 2.09
CA ASP A 189 -6.88 -14.13 1.43
C ASP A 189 -7.60 -13.81 0.11
N GLY A 190 -7.67 -12.53 -0.23
CA GLY A 190 -8.26 -12.11 -1.50
C GLY A 190 -7.38 -12.49 -2.66
N ILE A 191 -6.15 -12.00 -2.62
CA ILE A 191 -5.11 -12.29 -3.59
C ILE A 191 -3.87 -12.74 -2.83
N SER A 192 -3.33 -13.91 -3.19
CA SER A 192 -2.12 -14.44 -2.58
C SER A 192 -1.03 -14.75 -3.61
N GLY A 193 0.22 -14.67 -3.20
CA GLY A 193 1.37 -15.11 -3.98
C GLY A 193 2.46 -15.72 -3.09
N VAL A 194 2.81 -16.97 -3.35
CA VAL A 194 3.88 -17.70 -2.63
C VAL A 194 5.08 -17.87 -3.56
N SER A 195 6.25 -17.38 -3.15
CA SER A 195 7.49 -17.43 -3.96
C SER A 195 7.34 -16.87 -5.38
N VAL A 196 6.47 -15.86 -5.54
CA VAL A 196 6.18 -15.23 -6.83
C VAL A 196 7.29 -14.25 -7.23
N VAL A 197 7.62 -14.18 -8.51
CA VAL A 197 8.48 -13.14 -9.09
C VAL A 197 7.61 -12.15 -9.85
N GLY A 198 7.40 -10.97 -9.27
CA GLY A 198 6.60 -9.89 -9.83
C GLY A 198 5.10 -10.19 -9.96
N ALA A 199 4.27 -9.15 -9.83
CA ALA A 199 2.84 -9.21 -10.15
C ALA A 199 2.27 -7.79 -10.26
N VAL A 200 1.14 -7.64 -10.95
CA VAL A 200 0.38 -6.38 -11.00
C VAL A 200 -1.03 -6.62 -10.52
N VAL A 201 -1.44 -5.92 -9.46
CA VAL A 201 -2.82 -5.87 -8.98
C VAL A 201 -3.33 -4.45 -9.16
N GLN A 202 -4.35 -4.26 -9.98
CA GLN A 202 -4.78 -2.93 -10.39
C GLN A 202 -6.30 -2.80 -10.50
N ASP A 203 -6.88 -1.70 -10.04
CA ASP A 203 -8.34 -1.47 -10.18
C ASP A 203 -9.17 -2.61 -9.56
N VAL A 204 -8.74 -3.09 -8.38
CA VAL A 204 -9.38 -4.19 -7.66
C VAL A 204 -10.06 -3.65 -6.40
N THR A 205 -11.29 -4.09 -6.15
CA THR A 205 -11.97 -3.85 -4.86
C THR A 205 -12.04 -5.15 -4.07
N ILE A 206 -11.67 -5.14 -2.81
CA ILE A 206 -11.72 -6.28 -1.89
C ILE A 206 -12.60 -5.90 -0.69
N THR A 207 -13.75 -6.56 -0.56
CA THR A 207 -14.64 -6.44 0.61
C THR A 207 -14.53 -7.68 1.48
N ARG A 208 -14.55 -7.48 2.79
CA ARG A 208 -14.26 -8.54 3.76
C ARG A 208 -15.24 -8.58 4.90
N SER A 209 -15.84 -9.74 5.13
CA SER A 209 -16.76 -9.98 6.24
C SER A 209 -16.29 -11.13 7.12
N GLY A 210 -15.23 -10.93 7.92
CA GLY A 210 -14.79 -11.90 8.93
C GLY A 210 -13.36 -12.43 8.73
N GLY A 211 -12.94 -13.28 9.67
CA GLY A 211 -11.64 -13.97 9.66
C GLY A 211 -10.43 -13.09 9.98
N ASP A 212 -9.26 -13.75 9.95
CA ASP A 212 -7.94 -13.13 10.03
C ASP A 212 -7.09 -13.25 8.73
N PRO A 213 -7.65 -13.31 7.50
CA PRO A 213 -6.78 -13.28 6.32
C PRO A 213 -6.32 -11.84 6.01
N ALA A 214 -5.52 -11.66 4.97
CA ALA A 214 -5.18 -10.40 4.34
C ALA A 214 -6.04 -10.14 3.09
N GLY A 215 -6.24 -8.87 2.72
CA GLY A 215 -6.84 -8.57 1.42
C GLY A 215 -5.88 -9.00 0.30
N ILE A 216 -4.61 -8.64 0.47
CA ILE A 216 -3.50 -9.07 -0.39
C ILE A 216 -2.39 -9.64 0.48
N PHE A 217 -1.85 -10.80 0.09
CA PHE A 217 -0.81 -11.50 0.81
C PHE A 217 0.33 -11.98 -0.09
N PHE A 218 1.56 -11.66 0.27
CA PHE A 218 2.75 -12.21 -0.39
C PHE A 218 3.67 -12.88 0.64
N MET A 219 4.16 -14.09 0.36
CA MET A 219 5.03 -14.83 1.28
C MET A 219 6.10 -15.73 0.63
N ASP A 220 7.09 -16.13 1.44
CA ASP A 220 8.16 -17.09 1.11
C ASP A 220 9.07 -16.65 -0.06
N THR A 221 9.84 -15.59 0.16
CA THR A 221 10.81 -15.01 -0.79
C THR A 221 10.27 -14.55 -2.16
N PRO A 222 9.06 -13.93 -2.26
CA PRO A 222 8.70 -13.21 -3.47
C PRO A 222 9.77 -12.17 -3.82
N SER A 223 10.04 -11.99 -5.10
CA SER A 223 11.07 -11.07 -5.59
C SER A 223 10.60 -10.35 -6.86
N GLY A 224 11.44 -9.49 -7.46
CA GLY A 224 11.03 -8.70 -8.62
C GLY A 224 10.26 -7.45 -8.24
N THR A 225 9.30 -7.04 -9.07
CA THR A 225 8.50 -5.82 -8.87
C THR A 225 7.02 -6.16 -8.75
N PHE A 226 6.42 -5.74 -7.64
CA PHE A 226 4.99 -5.85 -7.38
C PHE A 226 4.36 -4.47 -7.45
N GLU A 227 3.31 -4.32 -8.27
CA GLU A 227 2.53 -3.09 -8.36
C GLU A 227 1.13 -3.34 -7.80
N ILE A 228 0.75 -2.57 -6.77
CA ILE A 228 -0.59 -2.54 -6.19
C ILE A 228 -1.13 -1.14 -6.43
N ARG A 229 -2.00 -0.97 -7.42
CA ARG A 229 -2.43 0.35 -7.89
C ARG A 229 -3.95 0.49 -7.94
N ARG A 230 -4.49 1.56 -7.35
CA ARG A 230 -5.96 1.79 -7.31
C ARG A 230 -6.71 0.58 -6.77
N VAL A 231 -6.18 0.03 -5.68
CA VAL A 231 -6.82 -1.07 -4.95
C VAL A 231 -7.56 -0.51 -3.76
N SER A 232 -8.80 -0.96 -3.56
CA SER A 232 -9.61 -0.61 -2.38
C SER A 232 -9.84 -1.86 -1.53
N ILE A 233 -9.35 -1.90 -0.29
CA ILE A 233 -9.55 -2.99 0.67
C ILE A 233 -10.35 -2.47 1.85
N ALA A 234 -11.48 -3.09 2.16
CA ALA A 234 -12.33 -2.73 3.29
C ALA A 234 -12.84 -3.95 4.07
N GLY A 235 -12.96 -3.81 5.39
CA GLY A 235 -13.50 -4.84 6.28
C GLY A 235 -12.45 -5.40 7.25
N THR A 236 -12.70 -6.56 7.86
CA THR A 236 -11.86 -7.12 8.93
C THR A 236 -10.57 -7.78 8.43
N GLY A 237 -9.68 -8.20 9.35
CA GLY A 237 -8.39 -8.86 9.11
C GLY A 237 -7.24 -7.91 8.79
N ARG A 238 -6.20 -8.39 8.08
CA ARG A 238 -5.05 -7.60 7.59
C ARG A 238 -5.38 -6.90 6.28
N GLY A 239 -4.86 -5.69 6.04
CA GLY A 239 -5.01 -5.04 4.73
C GLY A 239 -4.13 -5.71 3.68
N ILE A 240 -2.87 -5.26 3.63
CA ILE A 240 -1.81 -5.82 2.79
C ILE A 240 -0.76 -6.44 3.70
N GLU A 241 -0.43 -7.72 3.50
CA GLU A 241 0.67 -8.40 4.19
C GLU A 241 1.78 -8.81 3.22
N ILE A 242 3.01 -8.46 3.57
CA ILE A 242 4.24 -8.80 2.84
C ILE A 242 5.15 -9.54 3.83
N ARG A 243 5.41 -10.82 3.59
CA ARG A 243 6.12 -11.69 4.55
C ARG A 243 7.33 -12.36 3.90
N ASP A 244 8.49 -12.20 4.51
CA ASP A 244 9.76 -12.80 4.09
C ASP A 244 10.07 -12.55 2.60
N CYS A 245 9.72 -11.36 2.10
CA CYS A 245 9.87 -10.98 0.70
C CYS A 245 11.17 -10.18 0.45
N GLU A 246 11.59 -10.19 -0.82
CA GLU A 246 12.62 -9.33 -1.41
C GLU A 246 12.03 -8.53 -2.59
N GLY A 247 12.84 -7.75 -3.30
CA GLY A 247 12.39 -6.98 -4.47
C GLY A 247 11.76 -5.64 -4.11
N VAL A 248 10.79 -5.19 -4.90
CA VAL A 248 10.12 -3.88 -4.76
C VAL A 248 8.62 -4.07 -4.73
N PHE A 249 7.95 -3.46 -3.75
CA PHE A 249 6.50 -3.38 -3.65
C PHE A 249 6.06 -1.92 -3.77
N ALA A 250 5.46 -1.56 -4.89
CA ALA A 250 4.91 -0.24 -5.15
C ALA A 250 3.40 -0.24 -4.88
N ILE A 251 2.97 0.46 -3.83
CA ILE A 251 1.56 0.67 -3.48
C ILE A 251 1.20 2.10 -3.88
N GLN A 252 0.27 2.27 -4.82
CA GLN A 252 -0.06 3.57 -5.40
C GLN A 252 -1.57 3.79 -5.47
N ASP A 253 -2.03 5.01 -5.15
CA ASP A 253 -3.42 5.45 -5.29
C ASP A 253 -4.44 4.46 -4.66
N SER A 254 -4.07 3.81 -3.55
CA SER A 254 -4.83 2.70 -2.97
C SER A 254 -5.46 3.07 -1.63
N MET A 255 -6.58 2.44 -1.28
CA MET A 255 -7.28 2.68 -0.01
C MET A 255 -7.38 1.39 0.79
N VAL A 256 -6.97 1.42 2.05
CA VAL A 256 -7.18 0.32 3.02
C VAL A 256 -7.89 0.88 4.22
N SER A 257 -9.12 0.43 4.48
CA SER A 257 -9.97 0.99 5.54
C SER A 257 -10.53 -0.06 6.49
N ASP A 258 -10.41 0.24 7.77
CA ASP A 258 -10.98 -0.49 8.92
C ASP A 258 -10.56 -1.98 9.07
N PRO A 259 -9.31 -2.38 8.72
CA PRO A 259 -8.81 -3.72 9.01
C PRO A 259 -8.73 -3.93 10.53
N THR A 260 -9.04 -5.15 11.00
CA THR A 260 -8.89 -5.48 12.43
C THR A 260 -7.44 -5.61 12.84
N ASP A 261 -6.57 -5.87 11.87
CA ASP A 261 -5.11 -5.97 11.94
C ASP A 261 -4.43 -4.91 11.05
N PRO A 262 -3.09 -4.74 11.02
CA PRO A 262 -2.50 -3.59 10.32
C PRO A 262 -2.96 -3.45 8.85
N ALA A 263 -3.17 -2.21 8.43
CA ALA A 263 -3.52 -1.88 7.05
C ALA A 263 -2.36 -2.23 6.10
N LEU A 264 -1.13 -2.01 6.56
CA LEU A 264 0.08 -2.52 5.93
C LEU A 264 0.93 -3.25 6.97
N GLN A 265 1.20 -4.52 6.73
CA GLN A 265 2.08 -5.33 7.55
C GLN A 265 3.24 -5.89 6.74
N VAL A 266 4.45 -5.64 7.19
CA VAL A 266 5.68 -6.17 6.59
C VAL A 266 6.43 -6.98 7.65
N ARG A 267 6.71 -8.24 7.35
CA ARG A 267 7.33 -9.19 8.29
C ARG A 267 8.52 -9.87 7.65
N GLY A 268 9.69 -9.84 8.29
CA GLY A 268 10.90 -10.43 7.75
C GLY A 268 11.36 -9.75 6.46
N GLY A 269 12.26 -10.41 5.73
CA GLY A 269 12.67 -9.98 4.39
C GLY A 269 13.48 -8.68 4.31
N SER A 270 13.76 -8.30 3.06
CA SER A 270 14.51 -7.10 2.68
C SER A 270 13.87 -6.31 1.53
N ALA A 271 12.58 -6.56 1.28
CA ALA A 271 11.82 -5.87 0.24
C ALA A 271 11.85 -4.35 0.40
N ASN A 272 11.96 -3.64 -0.72
CA ASN A 272 11.81 -2.20 -0.77
C ASN A 272 10.33 -1.84 -0.93
N ILE A 273 9.77 -1.15 0.05
CA ILE A 273 8.36 -0.75 0.06
C ILE A 273 8.25 0.71 -0.36
N VAL A 274 7.44 0.98 -1.39
CA VAL A 274 7.19 2.34 -1.87
C VAL A 274 5.70 2.59 -1.85
N VAL A 275 5.23 3.46 -0.97
CA VAL A 275 3.82 3.88 -0.88
C VAL A 275 3.71 5.30 -1.41
N SER A 276 2.85 5.52 -2.40
CA SER A 276 2.79 6.80 -3.13
C SER A 276 1.39 7.10 -3.67
N GLY A 277 1.23 8.24 -4.36
CA GLY A 277 -0.05 8.68 -4.88
C GLY A 277 -1.06 9.02 -3.78
N GLU A 278 -2.33 9.11 -4.11
CA GLU A 278 -3.42 9.39 -3.16
C GLU A 278 -3.76 8.12 -2.34
N THR A 279 -2.75 7.52 -1.71
CA THR A 279 -2.92 6.30 -0.92
C THR A 279 -3.38 6.63 0.50
N ARG A 280 -4.44 5.97 0.98
CA ARG A 280 -4.93 6.11 2.36
C ARG A 280 -4.86 4.76 3.10
N LEU A 281 -4.14 4.72 4.21
CA LEU A 281 -4.07 3.59 5.13
C LEU A 281 -4.79 3.97 6.43
N GLN A 282 -5.88 3.28 6.78
CA GLN A 282 -6.70 3.63 7.93
C GLN A 282 -7.02 2.45 8.83
N ARG A 283 -6.80 2.59 10.15
CA ARG A 283 -7.25 1.63 11.19
C ARG A 283 -7.28 2.25 12.58
N ASP A 284 -8.26 1.90 13.42
CA ASP A 284 -8.22 2.16 14.88
C ASP A 284 -7.27 1.18 15.62
N GLY A 285 -5.97 1.30 15.36
CA GLY A 285 -4.92 0.38 15.83
C GLY A 285 -3.59 0.65 15.13
N PRO A 286 -2.61 -0.28 15.21
CA PRO A 286 -1.41 -0.20 14.40
C PRO A 286 -1.76 -0.19 12.92
N VAL A 287 -1.57 0.95 12.27
CA VAL A 287 -1.94 1.12 10.86
C VAL A 287 -0.85 0.56 9.95
N VAL A 288 0.41 0.79 10.29
CA VAL A 288 1.58 0.19 9.62
C VAL A 288 2.44 -0.52 10.65
N SER A 289 2.90 -1.74 10.31
CA SER A 289 3.78 -2.53 11.15
C SER A 289 4.93 -3.14 10.36
N PHE A 290 6.15 -2.92 10.82
CA PHE A 290 7.38 -3.56 10.34
C PHE A 290 7.93 -4.48 11.44
N THR A 291 8.04 -5.78 11.17
CA THR A 291 8.54 -6.77 12.13
C THR A 291 9.68 -7.56 11.51
N SER A 292 10.88 -7.56 12.10
CA SER A 292 12.06 -8.26 11.56
C SER A 292 12.43 -7.87 10.12
N HIS A 293 11.97 -6.70 9.67
CA HIS A 293 12.21 -6.19 8.32
C HIS A 293 13.58 -5.52 8.24
N SER A 294 14.31 -5.72 7.15
CA SER A 294 15.64 -5.13 6.94
C SER A 294 15.76 -4.26 5.68
N GLY A 295 14.73 -4.24 4.82
CA GLY A 295 14.70 -3.42 3.61
C GLY A 295 14.26 -1.99 3.87
N ASP A 296 14.20 -1.19 2.81
CA ASP A 296 13.76 0.21 2.89
C ASP A 296 12.24 0.34 2.75
N ALA A 297 11.65 1.35 3.37
CA ALA A 297 10.27 1.75 3.15
C ALA A 297 10.17 3.27 2.97
N THR A 298 9.46 3.73 1.94
CA THR A 298 9.22 5.15 1.67
C THR A 298 7.74 5.41 1.51
N PHE A 299 7.20 6.35 2.27
CA PHE A 299 5.83 6.85 2.19
C PHE A 299 5.86 8.27 1.63
N GLY A 300 5.31 8.47 0.43
CA GLY A 300 5.30 9.74 -0.28
C GLY A 300 4.43 10.82 0.37
N GLU A 301 4.56 12.05 -0.11
CA GLU A 301 3.94 13.25 0.49
C GLU A 301 2.40 13.21 0.53
N THR A 302 1.77 12.56 -0.45
CA THR A 302 0.31 12.47 -0.60
C THR A 302 -0.31 11.26 0.09
N VAL A 303 0.50 10.42 0.75
CA VAL A 303 0.00 9.28 1.50
C VAL A 303 -0.68 9.79 2.77
N GLU A 304 -1.87 9.29 3.08
CA GLU A 304 -2.57 9.58 4.33
C GLU A 304 -2.53 8.35 5.23
N ILE A 305 -1.92 8.49 6.41
CA ILE A 305 -1.86 7.42 7.42
C ILE A 305 -2.72 7.85 8.60
N VAL A 306 -3.85 7.17 8.79
CA VAL A 306 -4.83 7.45 9.85
C VAL A 306 -4.92 6.26 10.79
N GLY A 307 -4.55 6.43 12.05
CA GLY A 307 -4.79 5.35 13.00
C GLY A 307 -4.30 5.59 14.41
N SER A 308 -3.89 4.52 15.08
CA SER A 308 -3.46 4.61 16.48
C SER A 308 -1.94 4.48 16.64
N SER A 309 -1.26 3.76 15.74
CA SER A 309 0.20 3.60 15.88
C SER A 309 0.93 3.18 14.60
N LEU A 310 2.21 3.52 14.52
CA LEU A 310 3.24 2.86 13.71
C LEU A 310 4.08 1.95 14.60
N SER A 311 4.34 0.73 14.14
CA SER A 311 5.08 -0.27 14.91
C SER A 311 6.33 -0.75 14.17
N PHE A 312 7.46 -0.75 14.87
CA PHE A 312 8.76 -1.19 14.40
C PHE A 312 9.32 -2.17 15.44
N SER A 313 9.46 -3.45 15.10
CA SER A 313 9.94 -4.48 16.03
C SER A 313 11.00 -5.36 15.37
N GLY A 314 12.27 -5.23 15.77
CA GLY A 314 13.39 -5.82 15.03
C GLY A 314 13.49 -5.23 13.61
N ALA A 315 13.03 -3.99 13.46
CA ALA A 315 12.99 -3.26 12.19
C ALA A 315 14.35 -2.57 11.99
N ASN A 316 15.14 -3.09 11.05
CA ASN A 316 16.56 -2.77 10.90
C ASN A 316 16.87 -2.03 9.58
N GLY A 317 15.85 -1.76 8.76
CA GLY A 317 15.99 -1.02 7.51
C GLY A 317 15.89 0.50 7.67
N ARG A 318 15.68 1.20 6.56
CA ARG A 318 15.40 2.63 6.54
C ARG A 318 13.92 2.90 6.25
N TYR A 319 13.28 3.75 7.04
CA TYR A 319 11.85 4.03 6.97
C TYR A 319 11.62 5.54 6.86
N LEU A 320 11.18 6.01 5.70
CA LEU A 320 10.98 7.42 5.37
C LEU A 320 9.50 7.74 5.24
N PHE A 321 9.05 8.77 5.95
CA PHE A 321 7.67 9.25 5.93
C PHE A 321 7.63 10.72 5.55
N HIS A 322 7.32 11.00 4.28
CA HIS A 322 7.17 12.36 3.74
C HIS A 322 5.73 12.90 3.89
N SER A 323 4.79 12.01 4.19
CA SER A 323 3.37 12.29 4.42
C SER A 323 3.08 12.99 5.74
N ASP A 324 1.96 13.70 5.80
CA ASP A 324 1.32 14.01 7.09
C ASP A 324 0.75 12.73 7.70
N ILE A 325 1.35 12.27 8.80
CA ILE A 325 0.81 11.17 9.60
C ILE A 325 -0.12 11.75 10.65
N GLN A 326 -1.35 11.24 10.76
CA GLN A 326 -2.30 11.64 11.78
C GLN A 326 -2.72 10.45 12.64
N PHE A 327 -2.41 10.50 13.94
CA PHE A 327 -2.98 9.54 14.89
C PHE A 327 -4.19 10.10 15.62
N THR A 328 -5.25 9.30 15.73
CA THR A 328 -6.52 9.64 16.39
C THR A 328 -7.03 8.53 17.31
N GLY A 329 -6.13 7.73 17.88
CA GLY A 329 -6.50 6.54 18.66
C GLY A 329 -5.86 6.45 20.05
N THR A 330 -5.97 5.28 20.67
CA THR A 330 -5.65 5.05 22.10
C THR A 330 -4.29 4.39 22.39
N ARG A 331 -3.47 4.13 21.35
CA ARG A 331 -2.17 3.44 21.45
C ARG A 331 -1.02 4.40 21.14
N ALA A 332 0.19 4.04 21.57
CA ALA A 332 1.43 4.78 21.28
C ALA A 332 1.52 5.12 19.78
N GLY A 333 1.65 6.41 19.43
CA GLY A 333 1.75 6.84 18.04
C GLY A 333 2.92 6.19 17.28
N VAL A 334 4.10 6.13 17.89
CA VAL A 334 5.27 5.41 17.34
C VAL A 334 5.82 4.46 18.39
N SER A 335 6.02 3.21 18.02
CA SER A 335 6.56 2.18 18.89
C SER A 335 7.74 1.47 18.20
N VAL A 336 8.93 1.58 18.78
CA VAL A 336 10.16 0.92 18.35
C VAL A 336 10.61 -0.06 19.43
N ARG A 337 10.71 -1.35 19.11
CA ARG A 337 10.98 -2.42 20.11
C ARG A 337 11.89 -3.50 19.57
N SER A 338 12.15 -4.52 20.40
CA SER A 338 12.83 -5.76 20.03
C SER A 338 14.22 -5.53 19.44
N ASN A 339 14.96 -4.60 20.03
CA ASN A 339 16.32 -4.23 19.60
C ASN A 339 16.42 -3.80 18.13
N SER A 340 15.43 -3.04 17.65
CA SER A 340 15.49 -2.43 16.31
C SER A 340 16.74 -1.57 16.14
N THR A 341 17.35 -1.61 14.96
CA THR A 341 18.53 -0.79 14.61
C THR A 341 18.29 0.14 13.42
N GLY A 342 17.06 0.20 12.92
CA GLY A 342 16.71 0.94 11.71
C GLY A 342 16.81 2.46 11.85
N ASP A 343 16.78 3.14 10.71
CA ASP A 343 16.71 4.60 10.61
C ASP A 343 15.28 5.00 10.24
N ILE A 344 14.60 5.73 11.11
CA ILE A 344 13.19 6.11 10.97
C ILE A 344 13.12 7.63 10.91
N HIS A 345 12.66 8.17 9.78
CA HIS A 345 12.62 9.60 9.52
C HIS A 345 11.21 10.03 9.14
N PHE A 346 10.69 11.01 9.88
CA PHE A 346 9.45 11.71 9.63
C PHE A 346 9.72 13.16 9.21
N ASP A 347 9.32 13.54 8.00
CA ASP A 347 9.37 14.93 7.57
C ASP A 347 8.34 15.75 8.36
N ARG A 348 7.12 15.20 8.50
CA ARG A 348 6.01 15.80 9.22
C ARG A 348 5.28 14.74 10.05
N PHE A 349 5.20 14.99 11.35
CA PHE A 349 4.55 14.08 12.28
C PHE A 349 3.49 14.83 13.10
N LYS A 350 2.23 14.42 13.00
CA LYS A 350 1.14 15.04 13.74
C LYS A 350 0.37 14.01 14.56
N ALA A 351 0.43 14.13 15.88
CA ALA A 351 -0.31 13.25 16.76
C ALA A 351 -1.06 14.09 17.78
N ILE A 352 -2.37 14.17 17.56
CA ILE A 352 -3.28 14.92 18.42
C ILE A 352 -4.02 13.89 19.26
N GLN A 353 -3.64 13.83 20.54
CA GLN A 353 -4.44 13.31 21.64
C GLN A 353 -4.62 11.78 21.68
N MET A 354 -4.14 11.15 22.76
CA MET A 354 -4.49 9.75 23.10
C MET A 354 -5.56 9.73 24.20
N PRO A 355 -6.84 9.46 23.89
CA PRO A 355 -7.88 9.35 24.90
C PRO A 355 -7.85 7.96 25.56
N GLY A 356 -6.88 7.67 26.43
CA GLY A 356 -6.95 6.42 27.20
C GLY A 356 -5.72 6.04 28.00
N SER A 357 -5.95 5.55 29.23
CA SER A 357 -4.94 5.06 30.18
C SER A 357 -4.63 3.57 30.06
N LEU A 358 -5.04 2.91 28.97
CA LEU A 358 -5.00 1.44 28.88
C LEU A 358 -3.61 0.88 28.56
N PHE A 359 -2.72 1.69 28.00
CA PHE A 359 -1.34 1.29 27.73
C PHE A 359 -0.39 2.25 28.45
N PRO A 360 0.55 1.74 29.28
CA PRO A 360 1.52 2.57 29.99
C PRO A 360 2.63 3.11 29.07
N GLN A 361 2.47 3.01 27.74
CA GLN A 361 3.51 3.35 26.79
C GLN A 361 3.40 4.80 26.33
N GLY A 362 4.55 5.45 26.14
CA GLY A 362 4.63 6.80 25.63
C GLY A 362 4.07 6.96 24.20
N MET A 363 3.71 8.18 23.79
CA MET A 363 3.32 8.47 22.40
C MET A 363 4.42 8.10 21.41
N VAL A 364 5.67 8.39 21.77
CA VAL A 364 6.86 7.83 21.13
C VAL A 364 7.53 6.92 22.15
N SER A 365 7.54 5.62 21.88
CA SER A 365 8.15 4.62 22.74
C SER A 365 9.28 3.90 22.02
N VAL A 366 10.47 3.87 22.62
CA VAL A 366 11.65 3.17 22.11
C VAL A 366 12.17 2.24 23.21
N GLN A 367 12.31 0.95 22.91
CA GLN A 367 12.69 -0.08 23.87
C GLN A 367 13.90 -0.87 23.37
N GLY A 368 15.08 -0.52 23.88
CA GLY A 368 16.37 -1.10 23.54
C GLY A 368 16.78 -0.92 22.09
N GLY A 369 17.89 -1.56 21.69
CA GLY A 369 18.44 -1.46 20.35
C GLY A 369 19.21 -0.16 20.10
N SER A 370 19.36 0.20 18.83
CA SER A 370 20.14 1.36 18.38
C SER A 370 19.47 2.11 17.23
N ALA A 371 18.14 2.08 17.17
CA ALA A 371 17.39 2.75 16.13
C ALA A 371 17.58 4.27 16.20
N ASN A 372 17.57 4.92 15.03
CA ASN A 372 17.58 6.38 14.95
C ASN A 372 16.18 6.87 14.57
N LEU A 373 15.66 7.82 15.33
CA LEU A 373 14.39 8.47 15.03
C LEU A 373 14.66 9.96 14.77
N THR A 374 14.27 10.44 13.60
CA THR A 374 14.37 11.85 13.20
C THR A 374 12.99 12.41 12.89
N PHE A 375 12.67 13.55 13.47
CA PHE A 375 11.45 14.32 13.20
C PHE A 375 11.85 15.72 12.75
N ASP A 376 11.62 16.06 11.48
CA ASP A 376 11.90 17.42 10.98
C ASP A 376 10.86 18.42 11.47
N THR A 377 9.58 18.03 11.46
CA THR A 377 8.48 18.78 12.05
C THR A 377 7.59 17.87 12.89
N ILE A 378 7.26 18.28 14.12
CA ILE A 378 6.40 17.52 15.03
C ILE A 378 5.30 18.38 15.66
N ASP A 379 4.03 17.98 15.54
CA ASP A 379 2.92 18.54 16.31
C ASP A 379 2.36 17.44 17.22
N LEU A 380 2.91 17.37 18.43
CA LEU A 380 2.60 16.35 19.42
C LEU A 380 1.85 16.99 20.58
N THR A 381 0.58 16.64 20.77
CA THR A 381 -0.20 17.05 21.94
C THR A 381 -0.82 15.84 22.62
N GLN A 382 -0.49 15.64 23.90
CA GLN A 382 -0.96 14.53 24.72
C GLN A 382 -1.76 15.03 25.93
N ASN A 383 -2.85 14.33 26.26
CA ASN A 383 -3.63 14.56 27.48
C ASN A 383 -4.01 13.24 28.19
N SER A 384 -3.15 12.23 28.06
CA SER A 384 -3.33 10.94 28.73
C SER A 384 -2.47 10.88 30.00
N GLY A 385 -2.62 9.83 30.79
CA GLY A 385 -1.76 9.59 31.96
C GLY A 385 -0.38 8.99 31.64
N ALA A 386 -0.11 8.65 30.38
CA ALA A 386 1.12 8.00 29.95
C ALA A 386 2.28 9.01 29.78
N PRO A 387 3.51 8.55 29.53
CA PRO A 387 4.57 9.42 29.04
C PRO A 387 4.26 10.00 27.65
N LEU A 388 4.92 11.09 27.31
CA LEU A 388 4.95 11.65 25.97
C LEU A 388 6.02 10.94 25.12
N PHE A 389 7.25 10.93 25.65
CA PHE A 389 8.36 10.14 25.16
C PHE A 389 8.74 9.13 26.24
N GLN A 390 9.00 7.90 25.83
CA GLN A 390 9.47 6.84 26.70
C GLN A 390 10.60 6.09 26.02
N ILE A 391 11.81 6.23 26.55
CA ILE A 391 13.01 5.58 26.04
C ILE A 391 13.55 4.66 27.13
N ASP A 392 13.49 3.35 26.89
CA ASP A 392 13.82 2.34 27.89
C ASP A 392 14.84 1.30 27.40
N PHE A 393 15.35 0.49 28.33
CA PHE A 393 16.08 -0.77 28.08
C PHE A 393 17.42 -0.62 27.32
N ASP A 394 18.28 0.28 27.78
CA ASP A 394 19.64 0.47 27.25
C ASP A 394 19.66 0.86 25.76
N HIS A 395 18.75 1.73 25.35
CA HIS A 395 18.73 2.26 23.99
C HIS A 395 20.02 3.04 23.69
N LEU A 396 20.72 2.68 22.62
CA LEU A 396 22.00 3.28 22.20
C LEU A 396 21.88 4.22 20.99
N GLY A 397 20.72 4.26 20.35
CA GLY A 397 20.51 4.99 19.11
C GLY A 397 20.29 6.49 19.34
N SER A 398 19.43 7.11 18.53
CA SER A 398 19.12 8.53 18.71
C SER A 398 17.65 8.86 18.54
N VAL A 399 17.22 9.95 19.18
CA VAL A 399 15.95 10.62 18.90
C VAL A 399 16.25 12.10 18.70
N THR A 400 16.00 12.60 17.50
CA THR A 400 16.21 14.01 17.14
C THR A 400 14.90 14.62 16.67
N VAL A 401 14.52 15.72 17.30
CA VAL A 401 13.44 16.60 16.86
C VAL A 401 14.06 17.93 16.44
N ALA A 402 13.90 18.30 15.18
CA ALA A 402 14.51 19.49 14.61
C ALA A 402 13.82 20.79 15.07
N SER A 403 14.55 21.89 14.96
CA SER A 403 14.06 23.25 15.24
C SER A 403 13.23 23.77 14.06
N SER A 404 11.95 23.41 14.04
CA SER A 404 10.95 24.00 13.14
C SER A 404 10.05 24.94 13.94
N SER A 405 9.61 26.05 13.33
CA SER A 405 8.61 26.96 13.93
C SER A 405 7.23 26.31 14.07
N GLU A 406 7.00 25.23 13.33
CA GLU A 406 5.78 24.44 13.41
C GLU A 406 5.88 23.31 14.45
N SER A 407 7.09 23.01 14.94
CA SER A 407 7.30 21.95 15.92
C SER A 407 6.83 22.37 17.31
N ILE A 408 5.90 21.61 17.88
CA ILE A 408 5.44 21.73 19.26
C ILE A 408 5.35 20.34 19.89
N ILE A 409 5.89 20.24 21.10
CA ILE A 409 5.74 19.08 21.97
C ILE A 409 4.99 19.54 23.21
N ARG A 410 3.76 19.05 23.41
CA ARG A 410 2.92 19.41 24.55
C ARG A 410 2.34 18.19 25.25
N SER A 411 2.43 18.19 26.57
CA SER A 411 1.70 17.27 27.43
C SER A 411 0.88 18.08 28.43
N THR A 412 -0.43 17.86 28.51
CA THR A 412 -1.29 18.54 29.50
C THR A 412 -1.50 17.72 30.78
N THR A 413 -1.15 16.44 30.74
CA THR A 413 -1.22 15.45 31.83
C THR A 413 -0.26 14.31 31.55
N GLY A 414 0.01 13.46 32.54
CA GLY A 414 0.86 12.28 32.38
C GLY A 414 2.24 12.51 32.98
N THR A 415 3.17 11.59 32.77
CA THR A 415 4.50 11.60 33.43
C THR A 415 5.59 12.27 32.59
N GLY A 416 5.18 13.15 31.66
CA GLY A 416 6.10 13.92 30.82
C GLY A 416 7.00 13.05 29.95
N MET A 417 8.31 13.32 29.94
CA MET A 417 9.30 12.54 29.19
C MET A 417 10.08 11.61 30.12
N GLN A 418 10.14 10.33 29.77
CA GLN A 418 10.82 9.29 30.55
C GLN A 418 11.97 8.67 29.75
N PHE A 419 13.14 8.65 30.37
CA PHE A 419 14.37 8.10 29.83
C PHE A 419 14.97 7.16 30.87
N ASP A 420 14.79 5.83 30.74
CA ASP A 420 15.28 4.81 31.68
C ASP A 420 16.22 3.81 30.99
N GLY A 421 17.54 3.99 31.15
CA GLY A 421 18.49 3.29 30.27
C GLY A 421 18.56 3.91 28.89
N ALA A 422 18.46 5.23 28.80
CA ALA A 422 18.60 5.98 27.56
C ALA A 422 20.07 6.40 27.39
N ASN A 423 20.85 5.55 26.73
CA ASN A 423 22.31 5.68 26.65
C ASN A 423 22.79 6.27 25.31
N GLY A 424 21.84 6.65 24.45
CA GLY A 424 22.08 7.24 23.13
C GLY A 424 22.14 8.77 23.10
N PHE A 425 21.72 9.34 21.96
CA PHE A 425 21.68 10.80 21.74
C PHE A 425 20.23 11.30 21.60
N TYR A 426 19.81 12.22 22.45
CA TYR A 426 18.43 12.70 22.52
C TYR A 426 18.42 14.23 22.40
N ARG A 427 17.88 14.74 21.29
CA ARG A 427 17.91 16.17 20.95
C ARG A 427 16.49 16.66 20.66
N PHE A 428 15.98 17.54 21.51
CA PHE A 428 14.69 18.18 21.36
C PHE A 428 14.92 19.67 21.10
N LEU A 429 15.01 20.06 19.82
CA LEU A 429 15.39 21.41 19.40
C LEU A 429 14.18 22.32 19.14
N CYS A 430 12.98 21.90 19.56
CA CYS A 430 11.75 22.68 19.49
C CYS A 430 11.22 22.98 20.90
N PRO A 431 10.21 23.86 21.04
CA PRO A 431 9.54 24.08 22.31
C PRO A 431 8.89 22.80 22.87
N VAL A 432 9.12 22.56 24.16
CA VAL A 432 8.57 21.47 24.97
C VAL A 432 7.78 22.08 26.14
N ASP A 433 6.48 21.81 26.19
CA ASP A 433 5.53 22.31 27.21
C ASP A 433 4.90 21.13 27.94
N LEU A 434 5.31 20.90 29.19
CA LEU A 434 4.92 19.72 29.98
C LEU A 434 4.10 20.16 31.19
N GLN A 435 2.89 19.64 31.32
CA GLN A 435 1.99 19.95 32.43
C GLN A 435 1.57 18.69 33.18
N GLY A 436 1.61 18.77 34.52
CA GLY A 436 1.20 17.66 35.41
C GLY A 436 2.28 16.59 35.61
N GLY A 437 1.90 15.46 36.23
CA GLY A 437 2.76 14.27 36.36
C GLY A 437 3.49 14.10 37.68
N ASP A 438 4.34 13.06 37.77
CA ASP A 438 5.33 12.92 38.84
C ASP A 438 6.51 13.86 38.56
N SER A 439 7.23 13.65 37.45
CA SER A 439 8.20 14.60 36.92
C SER A 439 7.84 15.03 35.50
N GLY A 440 8.27 16.23 35.10
CA GLY A 440 8.18 16.65 33.70
C GLY A 440 9.20 15.90 32.85
N ILE A 441 10.45 15.83 33.32
CA ILE A 441 11.53 15.07 32.66
C ILE A 441 12.20 14.15 33.68
N ASP A 442 12.17 12.84 33.41
CA ASP A 442 12.86 11.81 34.17
C ASP A 442 13.99 11.21 33.34
N ILE A 443 15.24 11.32 33.82
CA ILE A 443 16.42 10.65 33.25
C ILE A 443 16.99 9.72 34.31
N LYS A 444 16.64 8.45 34.22
CA LYS A 444 16.96 7.38 35.16
C LYS A 444 17.87 6.36 34.49
N GLY A 445 18.80 5.74 35.22
CA GLY A 445 19.53 4.61 34.65
C GLY A 445 20.35 4.94 33.41
N SER A 446 20.67 6.20 33.13
CA SER A 446 21.11 6.62 31.78
C SER A 446 22.57 7.04 31.77
N SER A 447 23.18 7.03 30.58
CA SER A 447 24.50 7.58 30.28
C SER A 447 24.58 8.32 28.93
N GLY A 448 23.41 8.61 28.35
CA GLY A 448 23.31 9.31 27.06
C GLY A 448 23.57 10.81 27.13
N GLN A 449 23.46 11.44 25.96
CA GLN A 449 23.48 12.88 25.80
C GLN A 449 22.08 13.41 25.55
N PHE A 450 21.67 14.41 26.32
CA PHE A 450 20.34 15.01 26.29
C PHE A 450 20.48 16.50 26.03
N THR A 451 19.82 16.98 24.98
CA THR A 451 19.78 18.42 24.65
C THR A 451 18.34 18.85 24.48
N PHE A 452 17.94 19.87 25.20
CA PHE A 452 16.64 20.50 25.08
C PHE A 452 16.83 22.00 24.78
N ALA A 453 16.14 22.51 23.76
CA ALA A 453 16.17 23.94 23.46
C ALA A 453 15.34 24.73 24.48
N ASP A 454 14.03 24.80 24.29
CA ASP A 454 13.11 25.53 25.17
C ASP A 454 12.19 24.55 25.90
N VAL A 455 12.30 24.50 27.23
CA VAL A 455 11.46 23.63 28.08
C VAL A 455 10.69 24.47 29.09
N ALA A 456 9.36 24.30 29.11
CA ALA A 456 8.47 24.78 30.16
C ALA A 456 7.84 23.58 30.87
N ILE A 457 7.93 23.56 32.21
CA ILE A 457 7.32 22.51 33.06
C ILE A 457 6.41 23.16 34.08
N ASP A 458 5.11 22.94 33.95
CA ASP A 458 4.07 23.52 34.79
C ASP A 458 3.37 22.47 35.68
N ASN A 459 3.28 22.76 36.98
CA ASN A 459 2.51 21.98 37.94
C ASN A 459 2.83 20.46 38.01
N PRO A 460 4.11 20.03 38.11
CA PRO A 460 4.39 18.63 38.41
C PRO A 460 3.74 18.27 39.76
N SER A 461 2.83 17.29 39.74
CA SER A 461 1.92 16.94 40.84
C SER A 461 2.50 15.90 41.81
N GLY A 462 3.56 15.18 41.44
CA GLY A 462 4.09 14.04 42.20
C GLY A 462 5.60 14.05 42.46
N GLY A 463 6.34 15.09 42.07
CA GLY A 463 7.80 15.03 42.06
C GLY A 463 8.51 16.32 41.62
N ASN A 464 9.67 16.15 40.98
CA ASN A 464 10.52 17.25 40.55
C ASN A 464 10.12 17.75 39.17
N GLY A 465 10.44 18.98 38.80
CA GLY A 465 10.33 19.36 37.38
C GLY A 465 11.22 18.46 36.51
N VAL A 466 12.48 18.32 36.92
CA VAL A 466 13.47 17.43 36.30
C VAL A 466 14.10 16.51 37.37
N ASP A 467 14.13 15.20 37.13
CA ASP A 467 14.83 14.21 37.98
C ASP A 467 15.88 13.45 37.17
N ILE A 468 17.16 13.62 37.53
CA ILE A 468 18.29 12.89 36.95
C ILE A 468 18.80 11.94 38.04
N SER A 469 18.67 10.62 37.84
CA SER A 469 19.06 9.64 38.85
C SER A 469 19.63 8.32 38.33
N GLY A 470 20.43 7.65 39.16
CA GLY A 470 20.81 6.24 38.99
C GLY A 470 21.67 5.93 37.77
N SER A 471 22.71 6.73 37.46
CA SER A 471 23.61 6.44 36.35
C SER A 471 24.19 5.01 36.45
N GLN A 472 24.12 4.23 35.37
CA GLN A 472 24.25 2.77 35.41
C GLN A 472 25.64 2.23 35.77
N THR A 473 26.70 3.02 35.54
CA THR A 473 28.07 2.58 35.82
C THR A 473 28.90 3.71 36.44
N ALA A 474 29.68 3.40 37.47
CA ALA A 474 30.65 4.34 38.03
C ALA A 474 31.66 4.78 36.94
N GLY A 475 31.54 6.02 36.49
CA GLY A 475 32.37 6.61 35.43
C GLY A 475 31.63 6.95 34.14
N GLU A 476 30.37 6.57 33.99
CA GLU A 476 29.51 7.07 32.93
C GLU A 476 28.98 8.47 33.30
N ILE A 477 28.98 9.38 32.31
CA ILE A 477 28.55 10.77 32.46
C ILE A 477 27.23 10.93 31.73
N VAL A 478 26.21 11.42 32.42
CA VAL A 478 24.99 11.90 31.79
C VAL A 478 25.21 13.36 31.42
N ASP A 479 25.22 13.68 30.13
CA ASP A 479 25.33 15.06 29.65
C ASP A 479 23.93 15.59 29.38
N VAL A 480 23.47 16.55 30.18
CA VAL A 480 22.16 17.18 30.01
C VAL A 480 22.33 18.68 29.82
N THR A 481 21.92 19.17 28.66
CA THR A 481 21.94 20.59 28.30
C THR A 481 20.52 21.10 28.08
N PHE A 482 20.20 22.22 28.74
CA PHE A 482 18.99 23.02 28.47
C PHE A 482 19.44 24.40 27.97
N GLU A 483 18.92 24.86 26.82
CA GLU A 483 19.16 26.25 26.39
C GLU A 483 18.32 27.21 27.23
N ASN A 484 17.03 26.92 27.40
CA ASN A 484 16.11 27.59 28.32
C ASN A 484 15.27 26.56 29.08
N LEU A 485 15.17 26.75 30.40
CA LEU A 485 14.38 25.90 31.29
C LEU A 485 13.56 26.77 32.24
N ASP A 486 12.24 26.69 32.11
CA ASP A 486 11.28 27.29 33.04
C ASP A 486 10.53 26.18 33.79
N ILE A 487 10.44 26.32 35.12
CA ILE A 487 9.79 25.34 35.99
C ILE A 487 8.92 26.06 37.00
N ALA A 488 7.61 25.90 36.88
CA ALA A 488 6.63 26.37 37.86
C ALA A 488 6.10 25.18 38.69
N THR A 489 6.67 24.94 39.87
CA THR A 489 6.24 23.83 40.75
C THR A 489 5.15 24.25 41.75
N GLN A 490 4.22 23.33 42.06
CA GLN A 490 3.29 23.47 43.20
C GLN A 490 3.83 22.78 44.46
N GLY A 491 5.07 23.09 44.86
CA GLY A 491 5.65 22.65 46.14
C GLY A 491 6.64 21.49 46.08
N GLY A 492 6.98 20.98 44.89
CA GLY A 492 8.12 20.07 44.65
C GLY A 492 9.44 20.82 44.42
N THR A 493 10.57 20.09 44.47
CA THR A 493 11.88 20.61 44.05
C THR A 493 11.91 20.77 42.53
N GLY A 494 12.24 21.96 42.02
CA GLY A 494 12.27 22.18 40.56
C GLY A 494 13.24 21.23 39.84
N PHE A 495 14.43 21.03 40.41
CA PHE A 495 15.51 20.24 39.81
C PHE A 495 16.12 19.30 40.84
N ARG A 496 16.34 18.03 40.48
CA ARG A 496 16.98 17.02 41.32
C ARG A 496 18.01 16.23 40.54
N VAL A 497 19.19 16.05 41.14
CA VAL A 497 20.26 15.18 40.65
C VAL A 497 20.70 14.26 41.79
N ARG A 498 20.71 12.95 41.55
CA ARG A 498 21.25 11.95 42.49
C ARG A 498 22.08 10.93 41.73
N GLU A 499 23.26 10.59 42.24
CA GLU A 499 24.06 9.50 41.66
C GLU A 499 24.38 9.68 40.16
N ALA A 500 24.37 10.91 39.67
CA ALA A 500 25.02 11.24 38.40
C ALA A 500 26.53 11.17 38.64
N GLY A 501 27.29 10.51 37.74
CA GLY A 501 28.73 10.71 37.67
C GLY A 501 29.06 12.21 37.61
N PHE A 502 30.30 12.61 37.90
CA PHE A 502 30.72 14.02 37.96
C PHE A 502 30.06 14.88 36.86
N LEU A 503 29.23 15.85 37.27
CA LEU A 503 28.60 16.87 36.41
C LEU A 503 29.64 17.84 35.84
#